data_AF-A0A318XR68-F1
#
_entry.id   AF-A0A318XR68-F1
#
_cell.length_a   1.000
_cell.length_b   1.000
_cell.length_c   1.000
_cell.angle_alpha   90.00
_cell.angle_beta   90.00
_cell.angle_gamma   90.00
#
_symmetry.space_group_name_H-M   'P 1'
#
loop_
_entity.id
_entity.type
_entity.pdbx_description
1 polymer ?
#
loop_
_entity_poly.entity_id
_entity_poly.type
_entity_poly.pdbx_seq_one_letter_code
_entity_poly.pdbx_strand_id
1 'polypeptide(L)'
;MQDKFENINYEYIQASDIKIISDKSLVDKVQNTYKFFKLCEIYLNNVKDDYGKKKIASLRLAFVQHQLELLLKECFARGINHNLSFCEQ
;
A
#
# COMPACT_ATOMS: atom_id res chain seq x y z
N MET A 1 -13.44 -1.58 -17.54
CA MET A 1 -12.68 -1.72 -16.27
C MET A 1 -11.60 -0.63 -16.17
N GLN A 2 -11.91 0.58 -16.67
CA GLN A 2 -10.99 1.73 -16.72
C GLN A 2 -11.22 2.66 -15.51
N ASP A 3 -12.46 2.70 -14.99
CA ASP A 3 -12.98 3.70 -14.06
C ASP A 3 -12.62 3.55 -12.57
N LYS A 4 -11.96 2.46 -12.15
CA LYS A 4 -11.74 2.20 -10.71
C LYS A 4 -10.45 2.77 -10.14
N PHE A 5 -9.51 3.21 -10.97
CA PHE A 5 -8.21 3.73 -10.52
C PHE A 5 -8.15 5.25 -10.42
N GLU A 6 -9.07 5.97 -11.08
CA GLU A 6 -8.99 7.44 -11.18
C GLU A 6 -9.35 8.19 -9.88
N ASN A 7 -9.94 7.51 -8.90
CA ASN A 7 -10.45 8.15 -7.67
C ASN A 7 -9.78 7.72 -6.37
N ILE A 8 -8.70 6.93 -6.41
CA ILE A 8 -8.00 6.55 -5.17
C ILE A 8 -6.76 7.43 -5.01
N ASN A 9 -6.96 8.57 -4.35
CA ASN A 9 -5.88 9.43 -3.93
C ASN A 9 -5.21 8.77 -2.71
N TYR A 10 -4.14 8.01 -2.95
CA TYR A 10 -3.37 7.39 -1.88
C TYR A 10 -2.45 8.44 -1.25
N GLU A 11 -2.76 8.82 -0.01
CA GLU A 11 -1.97 9.78 0.75
C GLU A 11 -0.76 9.09 1.38
N TYR A 12 0.44 9.54 0.98
CA TYR A 12 1.68 9.14 1.63
C TYR A 12 1.74 9.69 3.05
N ILE A 13 2.22 8.86 3.98
CA ILE A 13 2.39 9.21 5.39
C ILE A 13 3.89 9.32 5.68
N GLN A 14 4.35 10.46 6.21
CA GLN A 14 5.76 10.59 6.58
C GLN A 14 6.13 9.60 7.68
N ALA A 15 7.36 9.07 7.64
CA ALA A 15 7.82 8.08 8.62
C ALA A 15 7.80 8.61 10.06
N SER A 16 7.98 9.93 10.26
CA SER A 16 7.81 10.60 11.56
C SER A 16 6.38 10.50 12.06
N ASP A 17 5.41 10.66 11.17
CA ASP A 17 3.99 10.75 11.51
C ASP A 17 3.43 9.36 11.84
N ILE A 18 3.99 8.31 11.24
CA ILE A 18 3.66 6.91 11.57
C ILE A 18 3.92 6.63 13.07
N LYS A 19 4.91 7.27 13.69
CA LYS A 19 5.23 7.05 15.11
C LYS A 19 4.23 7.68 16.08
N ILE A 20 3.42 8.63 15.64
CA ILE A 20 2.50 9.40 16.49
C ILE A 20 1.02 9.06 16.26
N ILE A 21 0.70 8.29 15.22
CA ILE A 21 -0.69 7.85 14.98
C ILE A 21 -1.13 6.82 16.02
N SER A 22 -2.42 6.85 16.38
CA SER A 22 -3.02 5.86 17.29
C SER A 22 -2.97 4.46 16.71
N ASP A 23 -2.98 3.44 17.58
CA ASP A 23 -2.91 2.03 17.18
C ASP A 23 -4.06 1.63 16.25
N LYS A 24 -5.27 2.10 16.54
CA LYS A 24 -6.44 1.90 15.66
C LYS A 24 -6.21 2.50 14.28
N SER A 25 -5.73 3.75 14.23
CA SER A 25 -5.43 4.43 12.98
C SER A 25 -4.30 3.77 12.20
N LEU A 26 -3.30 3.22 12.90
CA LEU A 26 -2.20 2.47 12.30
C LEU A 26 -2.71 1.20 11.61
N VAL A 27 -3.57 0.42 12.27
CA VAL A 27 -4.21 -0.77 11.67
C VAL A 27 -5.06 -0.38 10.45
N ASP A 28 -5.90 0.65 10.57
CA ASP A 28 -6.73 1.13 9.46
C ASP A 28 -5.86 1.55 8.26
N LYS A 29 -4.75 2.25 8.51
CA LYS A 29 -3.79 2.67 7.47
C LYS A 29 -3.07 1.49 6.83
N VAL A 30 -2.66 0.48 7.61
CA VAL A 30 -2.09 -0.77 7.09
C VAL A 30 -3.06 -1.45 6.14
N GLN A 31 -4.31 -1.63 6.57
CA GLN A 31 -5.33 -2.32 5.76
C GLN A 31 -5.67 -1.56 4.48
N ASN A 32 -5.80 -0.23 4.55
CA ASN A 32 -6.07 0.60 3.38
C ASN A 32 -4.88 0.62 2.42
N THR A 33 -3.66 0.72 2.94
CA THR A 33 -2.43 0.64 2.13
C THR A 33 -2.31 -0.72 1.45
N TYR A 34 -2.60 -1.81 2.14
CA TYR A 34 -2.59 -3.15 1.56
C TYR A 34 -3.64 -3.32 0.44
N LYS A 35 -4.87 -2.82 0.65
CA LYS A 35 -5.90 -2.81 -0.41
C LYS A 35 -5.42 -2.05 -1.64
N PHE A 36 -4.79 -0.88 -1.44
CA PHE A 36 -4.26 -0.09 -2.54
C PHE A 36 -3.08 -0.78 -3.24
N PHE A 37 -2.19 -1.42 -2.48
CA PHE A 37 -1.11 -2.25 -3.01
C PHE A 37 -1.65 -3.33 -3.96
N LYS A 38 -2.68 -4.08 -3.55
CA LYS A 38 -3.32 -5.09 -4.40
C LYS A 38 -3.93 -4.51 -5.67
N LEU A 39 -4.50 -3.31 -5.60
CA LEU A 39 -4.98 -2.61 -6.78
C LEU A 39 -3.81 -2.24 -7.71
N CYS A 40 -2.70 -1.75 -7.19
CA CYS A 40 -1.50 -1.48 -7.98
C CYS A 40 -0.94 -2.75 -8.67
N GLU A 41 -0.94 -3.90 -7.99
CA GLU A 41 -0.54 -5.20 -8.59
C GLU A 41 -1.46 -5.57 -9.76
N ILE A 42 -2.78 -5.50 -9.56
CA ILE A 42 -3.78 -5.79 -10.59
C ILE A 42 -3.59 -4.85 -11.79
N TYR A 43 -3.37 -3.55 -11.54
CA TYR A 43 -3.14 -2.58 -12.61
C TYR A 43 -1.88 -2.90 -13.41
N LEU A 44 -0.76 -3.15 -12.73
CA LEU A 44 0.50 -3.48 -13.39
C LEU A 44 0.36 -4.73 -14.28
N ASN A 45 -0.36 -5.75 -13.82
CA ASN A 45 -0.62 -6.96 -14.59
C ASN A 45 -1.54 -6.74 -15.80
N ASN A 46 -2.42 -5.74 -15.73
CA ASN A 46 -3.35 -5.39 -16.80
C ASN A 46 -2.76 -4.45 -17.86
N VAL A 47 -1.68 -3.72 -17.55
CA VAL A 47 -0.99 -2.87 -18.53
C VAL A 47 -0.16 -3.77 -19.46
N LYS A 48 -0.75 -4.07 -20.62
CA LYS A 48 -0.08 -4.77 -21.74
C LYS A 48 0.41 -3.74 -22.76
N ASP A 49 1.65 -3.90 -23.19
CA ASP A 49 2.27 -3.27 -24.38
C ASP A 49 2.53 -1.75 -24.36
N ASP A 50 2.20 -1.03 -23.29
CA ASP A 50 2.58 0.37 -23.11
C ASP A 50 3.74 0.49 -22.10
N TYR A 51 4.97 0.64 -22.59
CA TYR A 51 6.18 0.74 -21.76
C TYR A 51 6.10 1.92 -20.76
N GLY A 52 5.54 3.06 -21.18
CA GLY A 52 5.40 4.24 -20.33
C GLY A 52 4.45 3.98 -19.16
N LYS A 53 3.26 3.43 -19.46
CA LYS A 53 2.29 3.07 -18.42
C LYS A 53 2.80 1.96 -17.51
N LYS A 54 3.52 0.98 -18.06
CA LYS A 54 4.12 -0.11 -17.27
C LYS A 54 5.14 0.42 -16.27
N LYS A 55 6.02 1.34 -16.70
CA LYS A 55 7.00 1.99 -15.83
C LYS A 55 6.32 2.78 -14.71
N ILE A 56 5.28 3.56 -15.03
CA ILE A 56 4.51 4.32 -14.03
C ILE A 56 3.83 3.37 -13.04
N ALA A 57 3.20 2.29 -13.53
CA ALA A 57 2.56 1.29 -12.70
C ALA A 57 3.55 0.61 -11.75
N SER A 58 4.74 0.23 -12.23
CA SER A 58 5.80 -0.38 -11.41
C SER A 58 6.31 0.58 -10.34
N LEU A 59 6.52 1.86 -10.66
CA LEU A 59 6.95 2.87 -9.69
C LEU A 59 5.89 3.08 -8.60
N ARG A 60 4.61 3.16 -8.98
CA ARG A 60 3.51 3.25 -8.02
C ARG A 60 3.45 2.04 -7.09
N LEU A 61 3.59 0.83 -7.65
CA LEU A 61 3.59 -0.39 -6.84
C LEU A 61 4.74 -0.40 -5.83
N ALA A 62 5.96 -0.09 -6.27
CA ALA A 62 7.13 -0.02 -5.40
C ALA A 62 6.99 1.03 -4.29
N PHE A 63 6.40 2.19 -4.62
CA PHE A 63 6.14 3.25 -3.64
C PHE A 63 5.16 2.79 -2.54
N VAL A 64 4.05 2.16 -2.93
CA VAL A 64 3.03 1.68 -1.99
C VAL A 64 3.57 0.51 -1.16
N GLN A 65 4.38 -0.37 -1.77
CA GLN A 65 5.06 -1.44 -1.05
C GLN A 65 5.94 -0.89 0.06
N HIS A 66 6.76 0.12 -0.23
CA HIS A 66 7.62 0.73 0.77
C HIS A 66 6.83 1.36 1.92
N GLN A 67 5.72 2.05 1.61
CA GLN A 67 4.78 2.56 2.62
C GLN A 67 4.21 1.45 3.51
N LEU A 68 3.76 0.36 2.90
CA LEU A 68 3.23 -0.79 3.62
C LEU A 68 4.27 -1.39 4.57
N GLU A 69 5.52 -1.54 4.11
CA GLU A 69 6.62 -2.04 4.94
C GLU A 69 6.89 -1.14 6.15
N LEU A 70 6.83 0.19 5.99
CA LEU A 70 7.00 1.12 7.11
C LEU A 70 5.88 0.96 8.15
N LEU A 71 4.63 0.88 7.71
CA LEU A 71 3.49 0.71 8.60
C LEU A 71 3.52 -0.64 9.32
N LEU A 72 3.88 -1.71 8.61
CA LEU A 72 4.04 -3.06 9.20
C LEU A 72 5.16 -3.10 10.24
N LYS A 73 6.31 -2.45 9.96
CA LYS A 73 7.41 -2.33 10.92
C LYS A 73 6.96 -1.62 12.19
N GLU A 74 6.15 -0.57 12.07
CA GLU A 74 5.60 0.12 13.23
C GLU A 74 4.61 -0.77 14.01
N CYS A 75 3.71 -1.49 13.34
CA CYS A 75 2.84 -2.46 14.01
C CYS A 75 3.66 -3.51 14.79
N PHE A 76 4.72 -4.03 14.18
CA PHE A 76 5.62 -4.99 14.82
C PHE A 76 6.33 -4.37 16.03
N ALA A 77 6.86 -3.15 15.90
CA ALA A 77 7.53 -2.44 16.98
C ALA A 77 6.62 -2.18 18.20
N ARG A 78 5.31 -2.03 17.97
CA ARG A 78 4.30 -1.81 19.02
C ARG A 78 3.59 -3.09 19.49
N GLY A 79 3.86 -4.23 18.87
CA GLY A 79 3.16 -5.49 19.18
C GLY A 79 1.68 -5.51 18.77
N ILE A 80 1.29 -4.73 17.77
CA ILE A 80 -0.09 -4.61 17.30
C ILE A 80 -0.35 -5.64 16.20
N ASN A 81 -1.39 -6.46 16.37
CA ASN A 81 -1.87 -7.33 15.31
C ASN A 81 -2.64 -6.53 14.26
N HIS A 82 -2.10 -6.48 13.04
CA HIS A 82 -2.70 -5.76 11.92
C HIS A 82 -3.76 -6.59 11.16
N ASN A 83 -4.03 -7.84 11.56
CA ASN A 83 -5.02 -8.76 10.96
C ASN A 83 -4.88 -8.93 9.44
N LEU A 84 -3.72 -8.58 8.87
CA LEU A 84 -3.38 -9.02 7.53
C LEU A 84 -2.95 -10.48 7.68
N SER A 85 -3.78 -11.40 7.21
CA SER A 85 -3.29 -12.74 6.92
C SER A 85 -2.25 -12.58 5.81
N PHE A 86 -0.98 -12.45 6.19
CA PHE A 86 0.06 -12.84 5.26
C PHE A 86 -0.24 -14.30 4.96
N CYS A 87 -0.73 -14.55 3.75
CA CYS A 87 -0.63 -15.87 3.17
C CYS A 87 0.88 -16.08 3.06
N GLU A 88 1.43 -16.82 4.02
CA GLU A 88 2.76 -17.39 3.95
C GLU A 88 2.85 -18.06 2.57
N GLN A 89 3.77 -17.56 1.74
CA GLN A 89 4.21 -18.26 0.54
C GLN A 89 5.33 -19.21 0.92
#